data_AF-A0A239QQQ2-F1
#
_entry.id   AF-A0A239QQQ2-F1
#
_cell.length_a   1.000
_cell.length_b   1.000
_cell.length_c   1.000
_cell.angle_alpha   90.00
_cell.angle_beta   90.00
_cell.angle_gamma   90.00
#
_symmetry.space_group_name_H-M   'P 1'
#
loop_
_entity.id
_entity.type
_entity.pdbx_description
1 polymer ?
#
loop_
_entity_poly.entity_id
_entity_poly.type
_entity_poly.pdbx_seq_one_letter_code
_entity_poly.pdbx_strand_id
1 'polypeptide(L)'
;MKPDTADGDSFLARAYRKVVRLFAQDNIKDDYEKVRRQQELLAKLATLPYTSLEAEMLSADGSHEIEGRVFLPGERRRKDLLLFFHGGGWVTGDIDSYTPTCATMAELTGCVVISVDYLLAPEHPFPAGLEDCYRVAQQLLANPALANLENPDSIVLIGDSAGGNLAAVTSLLLRDRGERVPSRQILLYPATHWDHNPETSPFESARLYGDEYRLTSGEVQDYIELYVPDPAQRPNPLVAPLLAEDLSGQPRTLVITAELDLLRDEGEAYARKLQEAGNDVELVRIDGALHGFITLPRFSKPLRTAYERINTFLDIPLSD
;
A
#
# COMPACT_ATOMS: atom_id res chain seq x y z
N MET A 1 1.42 32.15 -32.84
CA MET A 1 0.33 31.36 -33.46
C MET A 1 0.10 30.17 -32.53
N LYS A 2 -0.89 30.29 -31.62
CA LYS A 2 -1.25 29.23 -30.66
C LYS A 2 -1.92 28.10 -31.45
N PRO A 3 -1.67 26.81 -31.12
CA PRO A 3 -2.51 25.75 -31.63
C PRO A 3 -3.85 25.82 -30.88
N ASP A 4 -4.89 25.94 -31.68
CA ASP A 4 -6.30 25.87 -31.34
C ASP A 4 -6.63 24.38 -31.18
N THR A 5 -7.00 23.93 -29.98
CA THR A 5 -7.59 22.59 -29.79
C THR A 5 -8.98 22.75 -29.20
N ALA A 6 -9.93 22.69 -30.11
CA ALA A 6 -11.36 22.67 -29.89
C ALA A 6 -11.77 21.49 -29.00
N ASP A 7 -12.49 21.82 -27.93
CA ASP A 7 -13.83 21.33 -27.59
C ASP A 7 -14.09 19.84 -27.92
N GLY A 8 -13.59 18.98 -27.04
CA GLY A 8 -13.82 17.54 -27.06
C GLY A 8 -14.02 16.99 -25.65
N ASP A 9 -14.60 17.79 -24.75
CA ASP A 9 -14.87 17.36 -23.38
C ASP A 9 -16.07 16.41 -23.35
N SER A 10 -15.80 15.14 -23.65
CA SER A 10 -16.81 14.11 -23.88
C SER A 10 -17.77 14.02 -22.68
N PHE A 11 -19.06 13.84 -22.97
CA PHE A 11 -20.08 13.61 -21.95
C PHE A 11 -19.69 12.49 -20.96
N LEU A 12 -18.96 11.48 -21.43
CA LEU A 12 -18.38 10.41 -20.63
C LEU A 12 -17.32 10.92 -19.63
N ALA A 13 -16.44 11.84 -20.03
CA ALA A 13 -15.46 12.45 -19.13
C ALA A 13 -16.12 13.35 -18.06
N ARG A 14 -17.20 14.06 -18.41
CA ARG A 14 -17.99 14.83 -17.44
C ARG A 14 -18.81 13.96 -16.49
N ALA A 15 -19.40 12.86 -16.99
CA ALA A 15 -20.12 11.89 -16.17
C ALA A 15 -19.17 11.14 -15.22
N TYR A 16 -18.00 10.74 -15.73
CA TYR A 16 -16.93 10.13 -14.95
C TYR A 16 -16.43 11.07 -13.85
N ARG A 17 -16.13 12.35 -14.16
CA ARG A 17 -15.75 13.35 -13.15
C ARG A 17 -16.81 13.58 -12.08
N LYS A 18 -18.10 13.52 -12.42
CA LYS A 18 -19.20 13.58 -11.43
C LYS A 18 -19.24 12.35 -10.52
N VAL A 19 -19.03 11.16 -11.07
CA VAL A 19 -18.99 9.91 -10.27
C VAL A 19 -17.76 9.87 -9.37
N VAL A 20 -16.61 10.36 -9.84
CA VAL A 20 -15.37 10.41 -9.04
C VAL A 20 -15.48 11.45 -7.91
N ARG A 21 -16.04 12.63 -8.16
CA ARG A 21 -16.31 13.64 -7.11
C ARG A 21 -17.30 13.17 -6.05
N LEU A 22 -18.19 12.22 -6.36
CA LEU A 22 -19.10 11.62 -5.36
C LEU A 22 -18.35 10.74 -4.34
N PHE A 23 -17.10 10.34 -4.62
CA PHE A 23 -16.25 9.57 -3.72
C PHE A 23 -15.05 10.35 -3.17
N ALA A 24 -14.80 11.56 -3.67
CA ALA A 24 -13.84 12.47 -3.06
C ALA A 24 -14.39 12.91 -1.69
N GLN A 25 -13.57 12.79 -0.65
CA GLN A 25 -13.97 13.14 0.70
C GLN A 25 -13.44 14.53 1.02
N ASP A 26 -14.35 15.49 1.10
CA ASP A 26 -14.00 16.83 1.54
C ASP A 26 -13.63 16.75 3.03
N ASN A 27 -12.35 16.99 3.35
CA ASN A 27 -11.81 17.17 4.70
C ASN A 27 -11.79 15.90 5.58
N ILE A 28 -10.79 15.04 5.34
CA ILE A 28 -10.58 13.79 6.10
C ILE A 28 -10.41 14.05 7.61
N LYS A 29 -9.79 15.18 8.00
CA LYS A 29 -9.57 15.51 9.42
C LYS A 29 -10.87 15.54 10.23
N ASP A 30 -11.94 16.05 9.63
CA ASP A 30 -13.23 16.19 10.31
C ASP A 30 -14.14 14.96 10.13
N ASP A 31 -13.87 14.13 9.11
CA ASP A 31 -14.79 13.07 8.68
C ASP A 31 -14.25 11.64 8.82
N TYR A 32 -12.97 11.41 9.17
CA TYR A 32 -12.38 10.06 9.20
C TYR A 32 -13.18 9.07 10.06
N GLU A 33 -13.74 9.49 11.21
CA GLU A 33 -14.60 8.62 12.03
C GLU A 33 -15.86 8.17 11.29
N LYS A 34 -16.47 9.05 10.48
CA LYS A 34 -17.64 8.71 9.65
C LYS A 34 -17.24 7.74 8.55
N VAL A 35 -16.06 7.93 7.98
CA VAL A 35 -15.50 7.05 6.94
C VAL A 35 -15.27 5.65 7.50
N ARG A 36 -14.62 5.53 8.67
CA ARG A 36 -14.44 4.24 9.36
C ARG A 36 -15.77 3.57 9.65
N ARG A 37 -16.76 4.29 10.20
CA ARG A 37 -18.10 3.74 10.45
C ARG A 37 -18.80 3.23 9.17
N GLN A 38 -18.63 3.93 8.05
CA GLN A 38 -19.17 3.48 6.76
C GLN A 38 -18.43 2.22 6.27
N GLN A 39 -17.11 2.16 6.42
CA GLN A 39 -16.30 0.98 6.08
C GLN A 39 -16.73 -0.24 6.91
N GLU A 40 -16.87 -0.10 8.23
CA GLU A 40 -17.37 -1.16 9.12
C GLU A 40 -18.76 -1.68 8.70
N LEU A 41 -19.67 -0.76 8.35
CA LEU A 41 -21.02 -1.13 7.91
C LEU A 41 -21.01 -1.88 6.57
N LEU A 42 -20.16 -1.46 5.64
CA LEU A 42 -20.02 -2.13 4.34
C LEU A 42 -19.31 -3.48 4.47
N ALA A 43 -18.30 -3.59 5.34
CA ALA A 43 -17.57 -4.83 5.58
C ALA A 43 -18.50 -5.94 6.11
N LYS A 44 -19.48 -5.59 6.95
CA LYS A 44 -20.53 -6.52 7.43
C LYS A 44 -21.39 -7.13 6.32
N LEU A 45 -21.41 -6.54 5.12
CA LEU A 45 -22.15 -7.09 3.98
C LEU A 45 -21.36 -8.18 3.24
N ALA A 46 -20.05 -8.28 3.45
CA ALA A 46 -19.16 -9.23 2.79
C ALA A 46 -18.77 -10.37 3.74
N THR A 47 -19.52 -11.48 3.72
CA THR A 47 -19.12 -12.71 4.43
C THR A 47 -18.23 -13.56 3.52
N LEU A 48 -16.93 -13.34 3.58
CA LEU A 48 -15.94 -14.17 2.90
C LEU A 48 -15.17 -15.03 3.91
N PRO A 49 -14.82 -16.28 3.55
CA PRO A 49 -14.09 -17.15 4.46
C PRO A 49 -12.66 -16.64 4.68
N TYR A 50 -12.26 -16.60 5.95
CA TYR A 50 -10.90 -16.36 6.41
C TYR A 50 -10.67 -17.14 7.70
N THR A 51 -9.40 -17.28 8.09
CA THR A 51 -9.01 -17.76 9.43
C THR A 51 -8.17 -16.68 10.11
N SER A 52 -7.99 -16.79 11.42
CA SER A 52 -7.03 -15.95 12.13
C SER A 52 -5.63 -16.54 12.02
N LEU A 53 -4.61 -15.70 12.13
CA LEU A 53 -3.25 -16.14 12.36
C LEU A 53 -3.21 -16.83 13.72
N GLU A 54 -2.78 -18.09 13.76
CA GLU A 54 -2.80 -18.89 15.00
C GLU A 54 -1.78 -18.41 16.02
N ALA A 55 -0.71 -17.77 15.56
CA ALA A 55 0.30 -17.17 16.41
C ALA A 55 -0.21 -15.86 17.02
N GLU A 56 -0.24 -15.80 18.35
CA GLU A 56 -0.47 -14.56 19.08
C GLU A 56 0.68 -13.58 18.81
N MET A 57 0.36 -12.46 18.17
CA MET A 57 1.32 -11.43 17.83
C MET A 57 1.14 -10.25 18.78
N LEU A 58 2.07 -10.07 19.72
CA LEU A 58 2.08 -8.91 20.61
C LEU A 58 3.03 -7.83 20.11
N SER A 59 2.60 -6.58 20.30
CA SER A 59 3.44 -5.39 20.20
C SER A 59 4.72 -5.50 21.03
N ALA A 60 5.73 -4.71 20.69
CA ALA A 60 7.07 -4.84 21.30
C ALA A 60 7.06 -4.64 22.83
N ASP A 61 6.17 -3.78 23.34
CA ASP A 61 5.99 -3.53 24.77
C ASP A 61 4.89 -4.39 25.42
N GLY A 62 4.21 -5.23 24.62
CA GLY A 62 3.10 -6.07 25.06
C GLY A 62 1.83 -5.28 25.43
N SER A 63 1.70 -4.03 24.98
CA SER A 63 0.55 -3.17 25.29
C SER A 63 -0.75 -3.62 24.61
N HIS A 64 -0.64 -4.25 23.45
CA HIS A 64 -1.76 -4.75 22.66
C HIS A 64 -1.36 -5.93 21.76
N GLU A 65 -2.38 -6.69 21.34
CA GLU A 65 -2.29 -7.73 20.31
C GLU A 65 -2.46 -7.11 18.92
N ILE A 66 -1.69 -7.62 17.96
CA ILE A 66 -1.72 -7.23 16.56
C ILE A 66 -2.45 -8.34 15.80
N GLU A 67 -3.70 -8.09 15.39
CA GLU A 67 -4.49 -9.10 14.70
C GLU A 67 -3.93 -9.40 13.30
N GLY A 68 -3.85 -10.68 12.97
CA GLY A 68 -3.53 -11.16 11.62
C GLY A 68 -4.67 -12.01 11.07
N ARG A 69 -5.12 -11.73 9.84
CA ARG A 69 -6.16 -12.51 9.15
C ARG A 69 -5.58 -13.22 7.95
N VAL A 70 -5.80 -14.52 7.89
CA VAL A 70 -5.26 -15.42 6.88
C VAL A 70 -6.33 -15.75 5.85
N PHE A 71 -5.98 -15.54 4.58
CA PHE A 71 -6.80 -15.88 3.42
C PHE A 71 -6.11 -16.99 2.63
N LEU A 72 -6.81 -18.10 2.47
CA LEU A 72 -6.35 -19.25 1.69
C LEU A 72 -6.86 -19.13 0.25
N PRO A 73 -6.02 -19.38 -0.76
CA PRO A 73 -6.46 -19.44 -2.15
C PRO A 73 -7.32 -20.69 -2.38
N GLY A 74 -8.24 -20.66 -3.35
CA GLY A 74 -8.99 -21.86 -3.74
C GLY A 74 -8.07 -22.97 -4.27
N GLU A 75 -7.00 -22.59 -4.96
CA GLU A 75 -5.90 -23.46 -5.37
C GLU A 75 -4.56 -22.80 -5.01
N ARG A 76 -3.77 -23.45 -4.15
CA ARG A 76 -2.42 -22.97 -3.81
C ARG A 76 -1.47 -23.27 -4.96
N ARG A 77 -1.08 -22.22 -5.69
CA ARG A 77 -0.17 -22.29 -6.85
C ARG A 77 1.28 -21.98 -6.47
N ARG A 78 1.51 -21.28 -5.35
CA ARG A 78 2.84 -20.86 -4.91
C ARG A 78 3.06 -21.17 -3.43
N LYS A 79 4.33 -21.37 -3.06
CA LYS A 79 4.73 -21.52 -1.66
C LYS A 79 4.69 -20.17 -0.92
N ASP A 80 4.80 -19.09 -1.68
CA ASP A 80 4.84 -17.73 -1.18
C ASP A 80 3.63 -17.37 -0.30
N LEU A 81 3.92 -16.55 0.69
CA LEU A 81 2.96 -15.90 1.56
C LEU A 81 3.10 -14.39 1.37
N LEU A 82 1.97 -13.75 1.11
CA LEU A 82 1.89 -12.30 0.97
C LEU A 82 1.51 -11.71 2.34
N LEU A 83 2.45 -11.04 3.00
CA LEU A 83 2.19 -10.29 4.22
C LEU A 83 1.71 -8.90 3.80
N PHE A 84 0.41 -8.67 3.95
CA PHE A 84 -0.31 -7.52 3.43
C PHE A 84 -0.53 -6.44 4.47
N PHE A 85 -0.14 -5.22 4.12
CA PHE A 85 -0.44 -3.99 4.86
C PHE A 85 -1.44 -3.16 4.05
N HIS A 86 -2.59 -2.86 4.65
CA HIS A 86 -3.67 -2.16 3.96
C HIS A 86 -3.39 -0.66 3.78
N GLY A 87 -3.93 -0.07 2.72
CA GLY A 87 -3.97 1.38 2.52
C GLY A 87 -5.05 2.09 3.34
N GLY A 88 -5.27 3.38 3.04
CA GLY A 88 -6.23 4.23 3.76
C GLY A 88 -5.58 5.39 4.52
N GLY A 89 -4.40 5.84 4.06
CA GLY A 89 -3.72 7.02 4.58
C GLY A 89 -3.31 6.91 6.04
N TRP A 90 -2.96 5.70 6.51
CA TRP A 90 -2.61 5.38 7.91
C TRP A 90 -3.70 5.68 8.95
N VAL A 91 -4.88 6.11 8.49
CA VAL A 91 -5.98 6.63 9.34
C VAL A 91 -7.26 5.85 9.14
N THR A 92 -7.49 5.29 7.94
CA THR A 92 -8.72 4.58 7.59
C THR A 92 -8.40 3.21 7.01
N GLY A 93 -9.43 2.41 6.78
CA GLY A 93 -9.26 0.99 6.48
C GLY A 93 -9.01 0.18 7.74
N ASP A 94 -9.23 -1.11 7.63
CA ASP A 94 -9.04 -2.12 8.67
C ASP A 94 -9.08 -3.50 8.00
N ILE A 95 -8.82 -4.54 8.78
CA ILE A 95 -8.82 -5.91 8.30
C ILE A 95 -10.19 -6.39 7.75
N ASP A 96 -11.28 -5.78 8.21
CA ASP A 96 -12.64 -6.08 7.78
C ASP A 96 -12.96 -5.48 6.40
N SER A 97 -12.69 -4.20 6.20
CA SER A 97 -12.88 -3.48 4.94
C SER A 97 -11.96 -3.97 3.82
N TYR A 98 -10.78 -4.51 4.16
CA TYR A 98 -9.87 -5.13 3.20
C TYR A 98 -10.10 -6.62 2.96
N THR A 99 -11.04 -7.26 3.67
CA THR A 99 -11.35 -8.69 3.49
C THR A 99 -11.64 -9.08 2.03
N PRO A 100 -12.47 -8.34 1.26
CA PRO A 100 -12.68 -8.64 -0.16
C PRO A 100 -11.42 -8.53 -1.02
N THR A 101 -10.57 -7.54 -0.73
CA THR A 101 -9.31 -7.30 -1.43
C THR A 101 -8.33 -8.44 -1.16
N CYS A 102 -8.14 -8.82 0.10
CA CYS A 102 -7.23 -9.90 0.50
C CYS A 102 -7.70 -11.28 0.00
N ALA A 103 -8.99 -11.57 0.05
CA ALA A 103 -9.55 -12.79 -0.54
C ALA A 103 -9.35 -12.84 -2.06
N THR A 104 -9.57 -11.72 -2.76
CA THR A 104 -9.32 -11.61 -4.20
C THR A 104 -7.83 -11.77 -4.51
N MET A 105 -6.95 -11.19 -3.69
CA MET A 105 -5.51 -11.30 -3.81
C MET A 105 -5.05 -12.76 -3.66
N ALA A 106 -5.53 -13.46 -2.64
CA ALA A 106 -5.23 -14.88 -2.43
C ALA A 106 -5.65 -15.69 -3.66
N GLU A 107 -6.89 -15.53 -4.14
CA GLU A 107 -7.41 -16.26 -5.28
C GLU A 107 -6.62 -16.00 -6.59
N LEU A 108 -6.34 -14.73 -6.90
CA LEU A 108 -5.66 -14.35 -8.15
C LEU A 108 -4.16 -14.66 -8.14
N THR A 109 -3.52 -14.65 -6.97
CA THR A 109 -2.09 -14.99 -6.83
C THR A 109 -1.88 -16.47 -6.54
N GLY A 110 -2.88 -17.21 -6.07
CA GLY A 110 -2.69 -18.58 -5.58
C GLY A 110 -1.71 -18.68 -4.41
N CYS A 111 -1.50 -17.56 -3.70
CA CYS A 111 -0.68 -17.45 -2.49
C CYS A 111 -1.58 -17.38 -1.26
N VAL A 112 -1.04 -17.75 -0.10
CA VAL A 112 -1.66 -17.39 1.18
C VAL A 112 -1.44 -15.90 1.41
N VAL A 113 -2.46 -15.19 1.90
CA VAL A 113 -2.35 -13.77 2.27
C VAL A 113 -2.58 -13.63 3.77
N ILE A 114 -1.69 -12.93 4.47
CA ILE A 114 -1.90 -12.49 5.85
C ILE A 114 -2.11 -10.98 5.84
N SER A 115 -3.30 -10.50 6.17
CA SER A 115 -3.57 -9.08 6.40
C SER A 115 -3.25 -8.73 7.84
N VAL A 116 -2.52 -7.64 8.07
CA VAL A 116 -2.18 -7.14 9.42
C VAL A 116 -3.09 -5.97 9.79
N ASP A 117 -3.71 -6.03 10.97
CA ASP A 117 -4.53 -4.97 11.55
C ASP A 117 -3.65 -4.07 12.44
N TYR A 118 -2.92 -3.17 11.81
CA TYR A 118 -1.98 -2.28 12.50
C TYR A 118 -2.69 -1.06 13.11
N LEU A 119 -2.10 -0.47 14.15
CA LEU A 119 -2.66 0.71 14.80
C LEU A 119 -2.76 1.93 13.85
N LEU A 120 -3.88 2.63 13.92
CA LEU A 120 -4.19 3.78 13.06
C LEU A 120 -4.00 5.11 13.78
N ALA A 121 -3.56 6.11 13.00
CA ALA A 121 -3.64 7.51 13.38
C ALA A 121 -5.09 8.02 13.26
N PRO A 122 -5.48 9.10 13.95
CA PRO A 122 -4.68 9.92 14.87
C PRO A 122 -4.57 9.37 16.30
N GLU A 123 -5.29 8.30 16.66
CA GLU A 123 -5.23 7.73 18.00
C GLU A 123 -3.84 7.21 18.34
N HIS A 124 -3.16 6.64 17.33
CA HIS A 124 -1.81 6.12 17.41
C HIS A 124 -0.98 6.68 16.24
N PRO A 125 -0.47 7.92 16.35
CA PRO A 125 0.30 8.55 15.28
C PRO A 125 1.63 7.83 15.04
N PHE A 126 2.34 8.22 13.99
CA PHE A 126 3.68 7.72 13.68
C PHE A 126 4.58 7.72 14.93
N PRO A 127 5.31 6.62 15.22
CA PRO A 127 5.49 5.43 14.37
C PRO A 127 4.61 4.22 14.71
N ALA A 128 3.53 4.35 15.49
CA ALA A 128 2.84 3.19 16.10
C ALA A 128 2.44 2.07 15.11
N GLY A 129 1.66 2.38 14.07
CA GLY A 129 1.27 1.36 13.07
C GLY A 129 2.45 0.77 12.26
N LEU A 130 3.53 1.53 12.08
CA LEU A 130 4.77 1.01 11.48
C LEU A 130 5.44 0.00 12.42
N GLU A 131 5.47 0.26 13.72
CA GLU A 131 6.06 -0.65 14.69
C GLU A 131 5.31 -1.99 14.72
N ASP A 132 3.99 -2.01 14.55
CA ASP A 132 3.21 -3.24 14.44
C ASP A 132 3.55 -4.03 13.17
N CYS A 133 3.58 -3.34 12.02
CA CYS A 133 3.94 -3.95 10.75
C CYS A 133 5.35 -4.56 10.79
N TYR A 134 6.32 -3.80 11.34
CA TYR A 134 7.67 -4.27 11.61
C TYR A 134 7.68 -5.48 12.54
N ARG A 135 6.91 -5.44 13.63
CA ARG A 135 6.88 -6.51 14.64
C ARG A 135 6.40 -7.82 14.04
N VAL A 136 5.31 -7.79 13.26
CA VAL A 136 4.78 -8.98 12.59
C VAL A 136 5.78 -9.50 11.56
N ALA A 137 6.30 -8.64 10.68
CA ALA A 137 7.27 -9.05 9.67
C ALA A 137 8.54 -9.66 10.29
N GLN A 138 9.09 -9.02 11.33
CA GLN A 138 10.27 -9.48 12.05
C GLN A 138 10.05 -10.87 12.67
N GLN A 139 8.91 -11.09 13.34
CA GLN A 139 8.62 -12.40 13.95
C GLN A 139 8.44 -13.49 12.91
N LEU A 140 7.72 -13.23 11.81
CA LEU A 140 7.50 -14.22 10.76
C LEU A 140 8.79 -14.55 10.00
N LEU A 141 9.65 -13.57 9.75
CA LEU A 141 10.96 -13.80 9.12
C LEU A 141 11.93 -14.55 10.04
N ALA A 142 11.86 -14.32 11.35
CA ALA A 142 12.66 -15.05 12.34
C ALA A 142 12.14 -16.48 12.57
N ASN A 143 10.83 -16.69 12.52
CA ASN A 143 10.17 -17.97 12.73
C ASN A 143 9.01 -18.20 11.74
N PRO A 144 9.30 -18.64 10.50
CA PRO A 144 8.28 -18.83 9.45
C PRO A 144 7.23 -19.90 9.80
N ALA A 145 7.52 -20.79 10.76
CA ALA A 145 6.57 -21.80 11.22
C ALA A 145 5.33 -21.16 11.87
N LEU A 146 5.42 -19.93 12.40
CA LEU A 146 4.28 -19.17 12.92
C LEU A 146 3.20 -18.91 11.85
N ALA A 147 3.57 -18.95 10.57
CA ALA A 147 2.66 -18.82 9.44
C ALA A 147 2.60 -20.09 8.57
N ASN A 148 2.93 -21.26 9.15
CA ASN A 148 2.96 -22.54 8.44
C ASN A 148 3.88 -22.54 7.20
N LEU A 149 5.03 -21.87 7.31
CA LEU A 149 6.08 -21.83 6.28
C LEU A 149 7.37 -22.50 6.77
N GLU A 150 8.10 -23.11 5.83
CA GLU A 150 9.40 -23.74 6.11
C GLU A 150 10.57 -22.78 5.89
N ASN A 151 10.44 -21.84 4.94
CA ASN A 151 11.51 -20.93 4.53
C ASN A 151 11.03 -19.46 4.65
N PRO A 152 11.74 -18.59 5.40
CA PRO A 152 11.37 -17.18 5.52
C PRO A 152 11.44 -16.42 4.18
N ASP A 153 12.20 -16.91 3.20
CA ASP A 153 12.29 -16.29 1.86
C ASP A 153 11.00 -16.43 1.04
N SER A 154 10.07 -17.28 1.50
CA SER A 154 8.70 -17.36 0.96
C SER A 154 7.81 -16.20 1.40
N ILE A 155 8.25 -15.35 2.36
CA ILE A 155 7.48 -14.19 2.81
C ILE A 155 7.76 -13.01 1.88
N VAL A 156 6.69 -12.46 1.32
CA VAL A 156 6.71 -11.27 0.45
C VAL A 156 5.92 -10.17 1.14
N LEU A 157 6.55 -9.02 1.38
CA LEU A 157 5.80 -7.85 1.83
C LEU A 157 5.00 -7.28 0.68
N ILE A 158 3.74 -6.94 0.94
CA ILE A 158 2.90 -6.27 -0.05
C ILE A 158 2.02 -5.24 0.64
N GLY A 159 1.75 -4.13 -0.01
CA GLY A 159 0.78 -3.18 0.49
C GLY A 159 0.39 -2.16 -0.55
N ASP A 160 -0.72 -1.49 -0.32
CA ASP A 160 -1.25 -0.49 -1.23
C ASP A 160 -1.35 0.90 -0.62
N SER A 161 -1.04 1.95 -1.39
CA SER A 161 -1.08 3.34 -0.90
C SER A 161 -0.20 3.52 0.37
N ALA A 162 -0.79 3.93 1.49
CA ALA A 162 -0.15 3.95 2.81
C ALA A 162 0.37 2.57 3.28
N GLY A 163 -0.29 1.47 2.90
CA GLY A 163 0.23 0.12 3.12
C GLY A 163 1.46 -0.19 2.26
N GLY A 164 1.52 0.38 1.06
CA GLY A 164 2.71 0.32 0.20
C GLY A 164 3.88 1.11 0.81
N ASN A 165 3.59 2.25 1.45
CA ASN A 165 4.56 2.95 2.29
C ASN A 165 5.06 2.03 3.43
N LEU A 166 4.15 1.47 4.22
CA LEU A 166 4.46 0.58 5.35
C LEU A 166 5.30 -0.63 4.93
N ALA A 167 5.03 -1.23 3.76
CA ALA A 167 5.83 -2.32 3.21
C ALA A 167 7.27 -1.88 2.94
N ALA A 168 7.45 -0.73 2.28
CA ALA A 168 8.76 -0.17 1.99
C ALA A 168 9.53 0.17 3.28
N VAL A 169 8.93 0.94 4.18
CA VAL A 169 9.61 1.37 5.42
C VAL A 169 9.82 0.24 6.41
N THR A 170 8.98 -0.81 6.41
CA THR A 170 9.24 -2.03 7.18
C THR A 170 10.50 -2.74 6.68
N SER A 171 10.68 -2.87 5.36
CA SER A 171 11.88 -3.49 4.79
C SER A 171 13.16 -2.67 5.05
N LEU A 172 13.07 -1.34 5.02
CA LEU A 172 14.15 -0.44 5.43
C LEU A 172 14.48 -0.62 6.92
N LEU A 173 13.47 -0.62 7.79
CA LEU A 173 13.66 -0.73 9.23
C LEU A 173 14.25 -2.10 9.65
N LEU A 174 13.84 -3.19 9.01
CA LEU A 174 14.44 -4.51 9.19
C LEU A 174 15.93 -4.49 8.87
N ARG A 175 16.30 -3.96 7.70
CA ARG A 175 17.70 -3.83 7.29
C ARG A 175 18.49 -2.98 8.28
N ASP A 176 17.97 -1.81 8.63
CA ASP A 176 18.68 -0.84 9.48
C ASP A 176 18.90 -1.35 10.91
N ARG A 177 18.03 -2.26 11.38
CA ARG A 177 18.17 -2.94 12.67
C ARG A 177 18.99 -4.24 12.59
N GLY A 178 19.50 -4.60 11.42
CA GLY A 178 20.29 -5.83 11.22
C GLY A 178 19.47 -7.11 11.30
N GLU A 179 18.15 -7.01 11.11
CA GLU A 179 17.24 -8.15 11.07
C GLU A 179 17.26 -8.83 9.70
N ARG A 180 16.64 -10.01 9.59
CA ARG A 180 16.40 -10.63 8.29
C ARG A 180 15.46 -9.74 7.47
N VAL A 181 15.88 -9.41 6.25
CA VAL A 181 15.09 -8.68 5.25
C VAL A 181 14.35 -9.70 4.36
N PRO A 182 13.09 -9.46 3.97
CA PRO A 182 12.36 -10.35 3.07
C PRO A 182 13.03 -10.40 1.70
N SER A 183 12.90 -11.52 0.99
CA SER A 183 13.52 -11.66 -0.33
C SER A 183 12.82 -10.81 -1.41
N ARG A 184 11.53 -10.52 -1.24
CA ARG A 184 10.71 -9.77 -2.20
C ARG A 184 9.77 -8.78 -1.49
N GLN A 185 9.47 -7.68 -2.17
CA GLN A 185 8.40 -6.75 -1.78
C GLN A 185 7.61 -6.26 -3.02
N ILE A 186 6.34 -5.96 -2.83
CA ILE A 186 5.42 -5.46 -3.86
C ILE A 186 4.73 -4.19 -3.35
N LEU A 187 4.97 -3.07 -4.02
CA LEU A 187 4.49 -1.76 -3.63
C LEU A 187 3.42 -1.29 -4.62
N LEU A 188 2.16 -1.27 -4.20
CA LEU A 188 1.03 -0.86 -5.03
C LEU A 188 0.75 0.63 -4.79
N TYR A 189 1.02 1.45 -5.81
CA TYR A 189 0.88 2.92 -5.84
C TYR A 189 1.28 3.57 -4.50
N PRO A 190 2.51 3.32 -4.03
CA PRO A 190 2.91 3.62 -2.65
C PRO A 190 3.02 5.14 -2.42
N ALA A 191 2.63 5.58 -1.22
CA ALA A 191 3.00 6.91 -0.73
C ALA A 191 4.49 6.91 -0.35
N THR A 192 5.33 7.75 -0.97
CA THR A 192 6.80 7.68 -0.75
C THR A 192 7.48 9.01 -0.45
N HIS A 193 6.76 10.12 -0.58
CA HIS A 193 7.17 11.44 -0.14
C HIS A 193 6.20 11.98 0.92
N TRP A 194 6.42 13.20 1.39
CA TRP A 194 5.56 13.87 2.39
C TRP A 194 4.90 15.15 1.86
N ASP A 195 5.56 15.86 0.93
CA ASP A 195 5.01 17.06 0.31
C ASP A 195 4.14 16.73 -0.90
N HIS A 196 2.83 16.82 -0.69
CA HIS A 196 1.78 16.60 -1.68
C HIS A 196 1.00 17.88 -2.01
N ASN A 197 1.48 19.05 -1.57
CA ASN A 197 0.86 20.31 -1.96
C ASN A 197 1.21 20.59 -3.44
N PRO A 198 0.22 20.81 -4.33
CA PRO A 198 0.50 21.00 -5.76
C PRO A 198 1.41 22.22 -6.04
N GLU A 199 1.43 23.22 -5.14
CA GLU A 199 2.26 24.41 -5.30
C GLU A 199 3.74 24.16 -4.94
N THR A 200 4.03 23.25 -4.02
CA THR A 200 5.39 23.05 -3.47
C THR A 200 5.99 21.67 -3.77
N SER A 201 5.13 20.66 -3.98
CA SER A 201 5.54 19.29 -4.28
C SER A 201 6.49 19.27 -5.48
N PRO A 202 7.56 18.46 -5.45
CA PRO A 202 8.47 18.36 -6.58
C PRO A 202 7.86 17.57 -7.77
N PHE A 203 6.70 16.95 -7.60
CA PHE A 203 6.11 16.02 -8.55
C PHE A 203 5.06 16.66 -9.45
N GLU A 204 5.12 16.35 -10.73
CA GLU A 204 4.15 16.87 -11.71
C GLU A 204 2.80 16.17 -11.57
N SER A 205 2.78 14.88 -11.20
CA SER A 205 1.55 14.15 -10.89
C SER A 205 0.72 14.81 -9.79
N ALA A 206 1.35 15.42 -8.77
CA ALA A 206 0.67 16.18 -7.73
C ALA A 206 -0.09 17.39 -8.30
N ARG A 207 0.49 18.08 -9.29
CA ARG A 207 -0.13 19.23 -9.98
C ARG A 207 -1.23 18.81 -10.93
N LEU A 208 -1.01 17.74 -11.69
CA LEU A 208 -1.92 17.31 -12.74
C LEU A 208 -3.15 16.57 -12.20
N TYR A 209 -2.98 15.79 -11.13
CA TYR A 209 -4.01 14.85 -10.66
C TYR A 209 -4.48 15.12 -9.22
N GLY A 210 -3.91 16.12 -8.55
CA GLY A 210 -4.21 16.44 -7.15
C GLY A 210 -5.62 17.00 -6.86
N ASP A 211 -6.37 17.46 -7.87
CA ASP A 211 -7.65 18.16 -7.62
C ASP A 211 -8.89 17.45 -8.20
N GLU A 212 -8.78 16.74 -9.33
CA GLU A 212 -9.96 16.25 -10.09
C GLU A 212 -10.22 14.74 -9.98
N TYR A 213 -9.36 13.99 -9.30
CA TYR A 213 -9.38 12.52 -9.28
C TYR A 213 -9.77 11.95 -7.92
N ARG A 214 -9.75 10.62 -7.77
CA ARG A 214 -10.28 9.92 -6.58
C ARG A 214 -9.56 10.33 -5.30
N LEU A 215 -8.24 10.48 -5.34
CA LEU A 215 -7.44 10.93 -4.22
C LEU A 215 -6.94 12.34 -4.56
N THR A 216 -7.11 13.28 -3.64
CA THR A 216 -6.74 14.68 -3.81
C THR A 216 -5.53 15.05 -2.96
N SER A 217 -4.83 16.11 -3.36
CA SER A 217 -3.73 16.70 -2.59
C SER A 217 -4.18 17.16 -1.20
N GLY A 218 -5.43 17.63 -1.06
CA GLY A 218 -6.03 17.99 0.21
C GLY A 218 -6.21 16.77 1.12
N GLU A 219 -6.80 15.70 0.61
CA GLU A 219 -6.98 14.45 1.36
C GLU A 219 -5.63 13.87 1.83
N VAL A 220 -4.60 13.83 0.97
CA VAL A 220 -3.28 13.30 1.36
C VAL A 220 -2.59 14.19 2.39
N GLN A 221 -2.75 15.51 2.30
CA GLN A 221 -2.25 16.44 3.33
C GLN A 221 -2.98 16.26 4.66
N ASP A 222 -4.28 16.01 4.64
CA ASP A 222 -5.03 15.69 5.86
C ASP A 222 -4.54 14.39 6.49
N TYR A 223 -4.35 13.33 5.69
CA TYR A 223 -3.81 12.05 6.16
C TYR A 223 -2.41 12.21 6.77
N ILE A 224 -1.49 12.91 6.12
CA ILE A 224 -0.12 13.08 6.64
C ILE A 224 -0.10 13.93 7.92
N GLU A 225 -1.03 14.88 8.07
CA GLU A 225 -1.16 15.68 9.30
C GLU A 225 -1.70 14.88 10.48
N LEU A 226 -2.65 13.97 10.24
CA LEU A 226 -3.15 13.06 11.27
C LEU A 226 -2.10 12.01 11.64
N TYR A 227 -1.41 11.46 10.63
CA TYR A 227 -0.38 10.44 10.82
C TYR A 227 0.89 10.99 11.48
N VAL A 228 1.35 12.17 11.06
CA VAL A 228 2.56 12.83 11.55
C VAL A 228 2.22 14.27 11.98
N PRO A 229 1.68 14.43 13.20
CA PRO A 229 1.23 15.74 13.69
C PRO A 229 2.33 16.79 13.77
N ASP A 230 3.55 16.39 14.13
CA ASP A 230 4.73 17.26 14.11
C ASP A 230 5.28 17.43 12.68
N PRO A 231 5.17 18.62 12.06
CA PRO A 231 5.67 18.83 10.71
C PRO A 231 7.18 18.58 10.55
N ALA A 232 7.95 18.72 11.63
CA ALA A 232 9.40 18.47 11.60
C ALA A 232 9.74 16.98 11.42
N GLN A 233 8.80 16.07 11.71
CA GLN A 233 8.97 14.62 11.53
C GLN A 233 8.54 14.13 10.13
N ARG A 234 7.81 14.93 9.35
CA ARG A 234 7.33 14.53 8.00
C ARG A 234 8.44 14.16 7.01
N PRO A 235 9.62 14.84 6.98
CA PRO A 235 10.72 14.42 6.11
C PRO A 235 11.51 13.22 6.65
N ASN A 236 11.08 12.57 7.73
CA ASN A 236 11.74 11.36 8.25
C ASN A 236 11.70 10.24 7.18
N PRO A 237 12.81 9.54 6.90
CA PRO A 237 12.85 8.43 5.95
C PRO A 237 11.88 7.27 6.24
N LEU A 238 11.40 7.12 7.48
CA LEU A 238 10.37 6.13 7.83
C LEU A 238 8.94 6.62 7.60
N VAL A 239 8.77 7.87 7.15
CA VAL A 239 7.52 8.46 6.66
C VAL A 239 7.60 8.65 5.15
N ALA A 240 8.70 9.25 4.68
CA ALA A 240 8.99 9.54 3.29
C ALA A 240 10.23 8.74 2.83
N PRO A 241 10.09 7.44 2.51
CA PRO A 241 11.22 6.55 2.18
C PRO A 241 12.04 7.02 0.97
N LEU A 242 11.47 7.85 0.08
CA LEU A 242 12.22 8.49 -0.98
C LEU A 242 13.37 9.39 -0.47
N LEU A 243 13.27 9.88 0.77
CA LEU A 243 14.29 10.73 1.38
C LEU A 243 15.39 9.96 2.13
N ALA A 244 15.32 8.62 2.20
CA ALA A 244 16.37 7.82 2.83
C ALA A 244 17.74 8.06 2.17
N GLU A 245 18.79 8.24 2.97
CA GLU A 245 20.16 8.44 2.46
C GLU A 245 20.72 7.16 1.83
N ASP A 246 20.38 6.00 2.40
CA ASP A 246 20.80 4.68 1.92
C ASP A 246 19.60 3.77 1.65
N LEU A 247 19.47 3.36 0.39
CA LEU A 247 18.46 2.41 -0.08
C LEU A 247 19.08 1.08 -0.53
N SER A 248 20.36 0.82 -0.28
CA SER A 248 21.02 -0.44 -0.64
C SER A 248 20.52 -1.60 0.22
N GLY A 249 20.70 -2.84 -0.27
CA GLY A 249 20.35 -4.05 0.48
C GLY A 249 18.85 -4.22 0.73
N GLN A 250 18.01 -3.72 -0.18
CA GLN A 250 16.56 -3.86 -0.12
C GLN A 250 16.08 -5.10 -0.90
N PRO A 251 14.90 -5.63 -0.56
CA PRO A 251 14.29 -6.76 -1.28
C PRO A 251 14.20 -6.51 -2.78
N ARG A 252 14.16 -7.60 -3.56
CA ARG A 252 13.70 -7.52 -4.95
C ARG A 252 12.32 -6.89 -4.97
N THR A 253 12.12 -5.83 -5.74
CA THR A 253 10.97 -4.95 -5.58
C THR A 253 10.14 -4.86 -6.86
N LEU A 254 8.83 -5.05 -6.76
CA LEU A 254 7.88 -4.64 -7.80
C LEU A 254 7.18 -3.38 -7.34
N VAL A 255 7.32 -2.28 -8.09
CA VAL A 255 6.53 -1.06 -7.89
C VAL A 255 5.48 -0.96 -9.00
N ILE A 256 4.21 -0.89 -8.63
CA ILE A 256 3.10 -0.68 -9.57
C ILE A 256 2.49 0.69 -9.33
N THR A 257 2.51 1.60 -10.30
CA THR A 257 1.87 2.93 -10.19
C THR A 257 0.60 3.01 -11.04
N ALA A 258 -0.29 3.94 -10.70
CA ALA A 258 -1.46 4.27 -11.50
C ALA A 258 -1.19 5.50 -12.37
N GLU A 259 -1.62 5.51 -13.64
CA GLU A 259 -1.35 6.63 -14.55
C GLU A 259 -1.96 7.96 -14.09
N LEU A 260 -3.18 7.91 -13.55
CA LEU A 260 -4.01 9.05 -13.17
C LEU A 260 -4.07 9.17 -11.64
N ASP A 261 -2.90 9.22 -11.01
CA ASP A 261 -2.72 9.25 -9.57
C ASP A 261 -1.69 10.32 -9.19
N LEU A 262 -2.00 11.12 -8.17
CA LEU A 262 -1.07 12.13 -7.67
C LEU A 262 0.22 11.51 -7.11
N LEU A 263 0.17 10.28 -6.58
CA LEU A 263 1.33 9.58 -6.01
C LEU A 263 2.20 8.89 -7.07
N ARG A 264 1.84 9.00 -8.35
CA ARG A 264 2.52 8.31 -9.44
C ARG A 264 4.01 8.64 -9.49
N ASP A 265 4.35 9.92 -9.58
CA ASP A 265 5.74 10.31 -9.86
C ASP A 265 6.66 10.03 -8.65
N GLU A 266 6.14 10.11 -7.42
CA GLU A 266 6.92 9.77 -6.23
C GLU A 266 7.19 8.27 -6.12
N GLY A 267 6.19 7.42 -6.37
CA GLY A 267 6.39 5.96 -6.38
C GLY A 267 7.38 5.54 -7.47
N GLU A 268 7.31 6.17 -8.64
CA GLU A 268 8.29 5.96 -9.71
C GLU A 268 9.68 6.50 -9.36
N ALA A 269 9.77 7.64 -8.65
CA ALA A 269 11.04 8.18 -8.19
C ALA A 269 11.68 7.25 -7.14
N TYR A 270 10.88 6.67 -6.26
CA TYR A 270 11.35 5.69 -5.28
C TYR A 270 11.88 4.43 -5.95
N ALA A 271 11.16 3.89 -6.94
CA ALA A 271 11.63 2.76 -7.73
C ALA A 271 12.98 3.03 -8.41
N ARG A 272 13.13 4.21 -9.04
CA ARG A 272 14.41 4.62 -9.65
C ARG A 272 15.52 4.75 -8.60
N LYS A 273 15.25 5.35 -7.45
CA LYS A 273 16.24 5.50 -6.38
C LYS A 273 16.68 4.15 -5.80
N LEU A 274 15.78 3.18 -5.69
CA LEU A 274 16.12 1.80 -5.35
C LEU A 274 17.02 1.14 -6.41
N GLN A 275 16.75 1.34 -7.70
CA GLN A 275 17.61 0.83 -8.78
C GLN A 275 19.00 1.47 -8.75
N GLU A 276 19.08 2.79 -8.55
CA GLU A 276 20.33 3.54 -8.42
C GLU A 276 21.17 3.08 -7.22
N ALA A 277 20.52 2.64 -6.14
CA ALA A 277 21.16 2.04 -4.97
C ALA A 277 21.58 0.56 -5.18
N GLY A 278 21.35 -0.01 -6.37
CA GLY A 278 21.81 -1.34 -6.77
C GLY A 278 20.83 -2.49 -6.51
N ASN A 279 19.57 -2.21 -6.19
CA ASN A 279 18.56 -3.25 -5.97
C ASN A 279 17.92 -3.73 -7.28
N ASP A 280 17.41 -4.97 -7.29
CA ASP A 280 16.57 -5.46 -8.40
C ASP A 280 15.15 -4.92 -8.27
N VAL A 281 14.72 -4.11 -9.24
CA VAL A 281 13.42 -3.43 -9.22
C VAL A 281 12.74 -3.51 -10.58
N GLU A 282 11.50 -3.97 -10.59
CA GLU A 282 10.56 -3.79 -11.71
C GLU A 282 9.64 -2.61 -11.39
N LEU A 283 9.56 -1.65 -12.33
CA LEU A 283 8.61 -0.55 -12.26
C LEU A 283 7.56 -0.71 -13.37
N VAL A 284 6.28 -0.67 -12.99
CA VAL A 284 5.16 -0.80 -13.93
C VAL A 284 4.13 0.29 -13.67
N ARG A 285 3.80 1.06 -14.70
CA ARG A 285 2.63 1.95 -14.67
C ARG A 285 1.42 1.24 -15.29
N ILE A 286 0.26 1.34 -14.65
CA ILE A 286 -1.01 0.82 -15.18
C ILE A 286 -1.78 1.98 -15.85
N ASP A 287 -1.86 1.91 -17.18
CA ASP A 287 -2.55 2.91 -18.00
C ASP A 287 -4.04 3.00 -17.67
N GLY A 288 -4.54 4.23 -17.57
CA GLY A 288 -5.92 4.59 -17.26
C GLY A 288 -6.37 4.26 -15.84
N ALA A 289 -5.47 3.78 -14.97
CA ALA A 289 -5.79 3.46 -13.59
C ALA A 289 -5.84 4.72 -12.71
N LEU A 290 -6.75 4.71 -11.73
CA LEU A 290 -6.81 5.67 -10.62
C LEU A 290 -6.16 5.08 -9.38
N HIS A 291 -5.84 5.94 -8.41
CA HIS A 291 -5.46 5.50 -7.06
C HIS A 291 -6.49 4.50 -6.47
N GLY A 292 -6.00 3.48 -5.76
CA GLY A 292 -6.85 2.47 -5.10
C GLY A 292 -7.45 1.41 -6.02
N PHE A 293 -7.00 1.29 -7.28
CA PHE A 293 -7.62 0.40 -8.27
C PHE A 293 -7.59 -1.09 -7.90
N ILE A 294 -6.76 -1.53 -6.93
CA ILE A 294 -6.70 -2.93 -6.48
C ILE A 294 -7.99 -3.38 -5.78
N THR A 295 -8.78 -2.44 -5.28
CA THR A 295 -10.06 -2.66 -4.60
C THR A 295 -11.25 -2.79 -5.57
N LEU A 296 -11.02 -2.56 -6.87
CA LEU A 296 -12.06 -2.63 -7.89
C LEU A 296 -12.55 -4.09 -8.08
N PRO A 297 -13.71 -4.30 -8.71
CA PRO A 297 -14.16 -5.64 -9.06
C PRO A 297 -13.14 -6.40 -9.90
N ARG A 298 -13.01 -7.72 -9.66
CA ARG A 298 -12.00 -8.60 -10.30
C ARG A 298 -11.95 -8.58 -11.83
N PHE A 299 -13.01 -8.15 -12.51
CA PHE A 299 -13.07 -8.06 -13.98
C PHE A 299 -12.49 -6.74 -14.52
N SER A 300 -12.26 -5.76 -13.64
CA SER A 300 -11.66 -4.47 -13.98
C SER A 300 -10.30 -4.65 -14.66
N LYS A 301 -10.09 -3.97 -15.80
CA LYS A 301 -8.86 -4.10 -16.58
C LYS A 301 -7.61 -3.68 -15.77
N PRO A 302 -7.57 -2.51 -15.10
CA PRO A 302 -6.44 -2.11 -14.26
C PRO A 302 -6.03 -3.17 -13.23
N LEU A 303 -7.02 -3.72 -12.52
CA LEU A 303 -6.79 -4.76 -11.51
C LEU A 303 -6.18 -6.01 -12.15
N ARG A 304 -6.78 -6.53 -13.23
CA ARG A 304 -6.26 -7.74 -13.90
C ARG A 304 -4.83 -7.55 -14.38
N THR A 305 -4.53 -6.41 -15.01
CA THR A 305 -3.18 -6.10 -15.47
C THR A 305 -2.18 -6.03 -14.32
N ALA A 306 -2.55 -5.45 -13.17
CA ALA A 306 -1.66 -5.47 -12.01
C ALA A 306 -1.41 -6.89 -11.48
N TYR A 307 -2.45 -7.74 -11.38
CA TYR A 307 -2.27 -9.12 -10.95
C TYR A 307 -1.50 -9.99 -11.95
N GLU A 308 -1.58 -9.71 -13.26
CA GLU A 308 -0.71 -10.34 -14.26
C GLU A 308 0.77 -10.02 -13.99
N ARG A 309 1.08 -8.78 -13.61
CA ARG A 309 2.45 -8.35 -13.27
C ARG A 309 2.92 -8.90 -11.92
N ILE A 310 2.06 -8.90 -10.91
CA ILE A 310 2.33 -9.55 -9.62
C ILE A 310 2.65 -11.04 -9.84
N ASN A 311 1.84 -11.75 -10.60
CA ASN A 311 2.08 -13.17 -10.88
C ASN A 311 3.40 -13.39 -11.63
N THR A 312 3.68 -12.59 -12.66
CA THR A 312 4.96 -12.66 -13.40
C THR A 312 6.15 -12.42 -12.48
N PHE A 313 6.05 -11.44 -11.59
CA PHE A 313 7.08 -11.12 -10.62
C PHE A 313 7.33 -12.25 -9.62
N LEU A 314 6.25 -12.89 -9.14
CA LEU A 314 6.30 -14.01 -8.20
C LEU A 314 6.79 -15.32 -8.84
N ASP A 315 6.59 -15.50 -10.15
CA ASP A 315 7.04 -16.70 -10.88
C ASP A 315 8.54 -16.76 -11.13
N ILE A 316 9.23 -15.63 -10.96
CA ILE A 316 10.69 -15.58 -11.08
C ILE A 316 11.30 -16.23 -9.82
N PRO A 317 12.08 -17.32 -9.98
CA PRO A 317 12.71 -18.00 -8.86
C PRO A 317 13.61 -17.03 -8.10
N LEU A 318 13.67 -17.20 -6.78
CA LEU A 318 14.72 -16.57 -5.98
C LEU A 318 16.06 -17.17 -6.42
N SER A 319 17.02 -16.32 -6.76
CA SER A 319 18.39 -16.73 -7.06
C SER A 319 18.98 -17.39 -5.80
N ASP A 320 19.59 -18.56 -5.96
CA ASP A 320 20.34 -19.27 -4.90
C ASP A 320 21.55 -18.44 -4.40
#